data_AF-A0A6I8S5E1-F1
#
_entry.id   AF-A0A6I8S5E1-F1
#
_cell.length_a   1.000
_cell.length_b   1.000
_cell.length_c   1.000
_cell.angle_alpha   90.00
_cell.angle_beta   90.00
_cell.angle_gamma   90.00
#
_symmetry.space_group_name_H-M   'P 1'
#
loop_
_entity.id
_entity.type
_entity.pdbx_description
1 polymer ?
#
loop_
_entity_poly.entity_id
_entity_poly.type
_entity_poly.pdbx_seq_one_letter_code
_entity_poly.pdbx_strand_id
1 'polypeptide(L)'
;MDPRKVQELREFVRLCESNPNVLHCSELQFFKDWLLSMGASVPAAGSTEPPTDAKEETPVKEERTPSPPPKPESEESDIEIDNEGVIPGDDDEPQEMGDEDVEVTEEMMDQANEKKVEAINALGEGELQKSIDLFTEAIKLNPRIAILYAKRASVYIKLQKPNAAIRDCSRAIAINPDSAQPYKWRGKAHRLLGHWEDSAHDLAMACKLDYDEDASAMLKEVQPRANKIAEHRRKYERKREEREINERKERLKKAKEEHEKAQREEEARRQAGAQFGGFPGGFPGGMPGMGGMGGMPGMGGMGGMPGMGGMGGMPGMGGMGGMPGVSEILSDPEVLAAMQDPEVMAAFQDVAQNPANMSKYQNNPKAYKTRFQIRMKS
;
A
#
# COMPACT_ATOMS: atom_id res chain seq x y z
N MET A 1 1.88 -7.11 -6.48
CA MET A 1 1.72 -5.66 -6.68
C MET A 1 1.88 -4.95 -5.35
N ASP A 2 2.47 -3.75 -5.31
CA ASP A 2 2.57 -2.92 -4.11
C ASP A 2 1.15 -2.63 -3.55
N PRO A 3 0.86 -2.92 -2.26
CA PRO A 3 -0.45 -2.69 -1.66
C PRO A 3 -0.97 -1.25 -1.82
N ARG A 4 -0.07 -0.26 -1.83
CA ARG A 4 -0.43 1.17 -1.99
C ARG A 4 -0.96 1.46 -3.39
N LYS A 5 -0.28 0.93 -4.41
CA LYS A 5 -0.71 1.03 -5.81
C LYS A 5 -2.06 0.34 -6.05
N VAL A 6 -2.33 -0.74 -5.34
CA VAL A 6 -3.64 -1.43 -5.39
C VAL A 6 -4.73 -0.56 -4.75
N GLN A 7 -4.41 0.18 -3.68
CA GLN A 7 -5.36 1.09 -3.04
C GLN A 7 -5.67 2.30 -3.94
N GLU A 8 -4.66 2.94 -4.51
CA GLU A 8 -4.81 4.05 -5.48
C GLU A 8 -5.69 3.62 -6.66
N LEU A 9 -5.48 2.42 -7.19
CA LEU A 9 -6.31 1.88 -8.26
C LEU A 9 -7.78 1.68 -7.83
N ARG A 10 -8.03 1.21 -6.60
CA ARG A 10 -9.40 1.07 -6.09
C ARG A 10 -10.11 2.41 -5.94
N GLU A 11 -9.40 3.44 -5.50
CA GLU A 11 -9.94 4.79 -5.38
C GLU A 11 -10.26 5.39 -6.75
N PHE A 12 -9.38 5.18 -7.73
CA PHE A 12 -9.62 5.60 -9.11
C PHE A 12 -10.82 4.89 -9.75
N VAL A 13 -11.01 3.59 -9.50
CA VAL A 13 -12.19 2.86 -9.98
C VAL A 13 -13.49 3.45 -9.39
N ARG A 14 -13.51 3.77 -8.09
CA ARG A 14 -14.68 4.43 -7.47
C ARG A 14 -14.94 5.80 -8.06
N LEU A 15 -13.90 6.55 -8.40
CA LEU A 15 -14.04 7.84 -9.08
C LEU A 15 -14.74 7.65 -10.44
N CYS A 16 -14.31 6.66 -11.23
CA CYS A 16 -14.94 6.33 -12.52
C CYS A 16 -16.40 5.90 -12.38
N GLU A 17 -16.75 5.15 -11.31
CA GLU A 17 -18.15 4.77 -11.01
C GLU A 17 -19.01 5.99 -10.65
N SER A 18 -18.45 6.94 -9.90
CA SER A 18 -19.16 8.16 -9.47
C SER A 18 -19.28 9.22 -10.57
N ASN A 19 -18.28 9.29 -11.47
CA ASN A 19 -18.22 10.25 -12.55
C ASN A 19 -17.58 9.61 -13.80
N PRO A 20 -18.39 8.98 -14.67
CA PRO A 20 -17.90 8.36 -15.90
C PRO A 20 -17.26 9.34 -16.89
N ASN A 21 -17.49 10.65 -16.74
CA ASN A 21 -16.90 11.66 -17.63
C ASN A 21 -15.38 11.76 -17.49
N VAL A 22 -14.80 11.33 -16.37
CA VAL A 22 -13.34 11.29 -16.15
C VAL A 22 -12.64 10.43 -17.19
N LEU A 23 -13.31 9.40 -17.72
CA LEU A 23 -12.76 8.54 -18.77
C LEU A 23 -12.62 9.25 -20.13
N HIS A 24 -13.17 10.46 -20.30
CA HIS A 24 -13.06 11.24 -21.53
C HIS A 24 -11.99 12.34 -21.47
N CYS A 25 -11.26 12.48 -20.35
CA CYS A 25 -10.13 13.41 -20.26
C CYS A 25 -8.98 13.01 -21.22
N SER A 26 -8.23 14.00 -21.71
CA SER A 26 -7.11 13.82 -22.63
C SER A 26 -5.99 12.96 -22.03
N GLU A 27 -5.76 13.09 -20.73
CA GLU A 27 -4.73 12.40 -19.96
C GLU A 27 -5.02 10.91 -19.81
N LEU A 28 -6.29 10.50 -19.97
CA LEU A 28 -6.77 9.13 -19.76
C LEU A 28 -7.17 8.42 -21.07
N GLN A 29 -6.81 8.97 -22.24
CA GLN A 29 -7.12 8.34 -23.53
C GLN A 29 -6.52 6.93 -23.64
N PHE A 30 -5.26 6.73 -23.21
CA PHE A 30 -4.63 5.41 -23.22
C PHE A 30 -5.43 4.36 -22.43
N PHE A 31 -6.04 4.78 -21.32
CA PHE A 31 -6.82 3.91 -20.45
C PHE A 31 -8.20 3.61 -21.06
N LYS A 32 -8.82 4.60 -21.69
CA LYS A 32 -10.06 4.43 -22.45
C LYS A 32 -9.87 3.46 -23.63
N ASP A 33 -8.79 3.62 -24.40
CA ASP A 33 -8.47 2.74 -25.52
C ASP A 33 -8.20 1.30 -25.06
N TRP A 34 -7.50 1.15 -23.94
CA TRP A 34 -7.30 -0.15 -23.31
C TRP A 34 -8.63 -0.80 -22.89
N LEU A 35 -9.55 -0.05 -22.26
CA LEU A 35 -10.88 -0.56 -21.89
C LEU A 35 -11.68 -1.02 -23.12
N LEU A 36 -11.66 -0.24 -24.20
CA LEU A 36 -12.32 -0.60 -25.46
C LEU A 36 -11.69 -1.85 -26.10
N SER A 37 -10.37 -2.00 -26.02
CA SER A 37 -9.67 -3.20 -26.51
C SER A 37 -10.11 -4.49 -25.77
N MET A 38 -10.52 -4.37 -24.52
CA MET A 38 -11.07 -5.47 -23.72
C MET A 38 -12.59 -5.66 -23.90
N GLY A 39 -13.22 -4.92 -24.82
CA GLY A 39 -14.65 -5.02 -25.11
C GLY A 39 -15.55 -4.31 -24.08
N ALA A 40 -15.02 -3.42 -23.24
CA ALA A 40 -15.82 -2.64 -22.32
C ALA A 40 -16.62 -1.54 -23.06
N SER A 41 -17.84 -1.24 -22.59
CA SER A 41 -18.66 -0.14 -23.11
C SER A 41 -18.53 1.07 -22.20
N VAL A 42 -18.02 2.19 -22.72
CA VAL A 42 -17.87 3.46 -21.99
C VAL A 42 -19.04 4.39 -22.32
N PRO A 43 -19.77 4.94 -21.32
CA PRO A 43 -20.86 5.90 -21.55
C PRO A 43 -20.41 7.13 -22.35
N ALA A 44 -21.26 7.67 -23.22
CA ALA A 44 -20.94 8.88 -23.99
C ALA A 44 -20.79 10.11 -23.08
N ALA A 45 -19.81 10.97 -23.37
CA ALA A 45 -19.60 12.22 -22.64
C ALA A 45 -20.85 13.11 -22.78
N GLY A 46 -21.56 13.36 -21.67
CA GLY A 46 -22.64 14.34 -21.64
C GLY A 46 -24.01 13.91 -21.09
N SER A 47 -24.20 12.69 -20.57
CA SER A 47 -25.50 12.31 -19.97
C SER A 47 -25.52 12.48 -18.44
N THR A 48 -25.38 13.72 -17.96
CA THR A 48 -25.90 14.14 -16.65
C THR A 48 -26.25 15.62 -16.71
N GLU A 49 -27.51 15.94 -17.01
CA GLU A 49 -28.11 17.25 -16.71
C GLU A 49 -28.76 17.21 -15.31
N PRO A 50 -28.68 18.31 -14.53
CA PRO A 50 -29.69 18.67 -13.53
C PRO A 50 -30.36 20.04 -13.89
N PRO A 51 -31.39 20.52 -13.17
CA PRO A 51 -32.66 19.92 -12.71
C PRO A 51 -33.89 20.80 -13.10
N THR A 52 -35.14 20.30 -13.08
CA THR A 52 -36.35 21.17 -12.95
C THR A 52 -37.52 20.50 -12.20
N ASP A 53 -38.29 21.35 -11.55
CA ASP A 53 -39.13 21.16 -10.36
C ASP A 53 -40.45 20.37 -10.45
N ALA A 54 -40.87 19.96 -9.23
CA ALA A 54 -42.23 19.83 -8.69
C ALA A 54 -43.05 18.56 -8.97
N LYS A 55 -43.16 17.73 -7.92
CA LYS A 55 -44.42 17.58 -7.16
C LYS A 55 -44.18 16.96 -5.78
N GLU A 56 -44.81 17.60 -4.80
CA GLU A 56 -45.02 17.13 -3.44
C GLU A 56 -45.58 15.71 -3.42
N GLU A 57 -44.89 14.80 -2.73
CA GLU A 57 -45.54 13.82 -1.86
C GLU A 57 -44.66 13.60 -0.61
N THR A 58 -45.33 13.51 0.53
CA THR A 58 -44.81 13.48 1.90
C THR A 58 -43.83 12.33 2.19
N PRO A 59 -42.77 12.52 2.99
CA PRO A 59 -41.87 11.44 3.37
C PRO A 59 -42.42 10.64 4.56
N VAL A 60 -42.60 9.34 4.39
CA VAL A 60 -42.66 8.39 5.51
C VAL A 60 -41.23 8.23 6.04
N LYS A 61 -41.06 8.55 7.32
CA LYS A 61 -39.83 8.40 8.10
C LYS A 61 -39.31 6.96 8.06
N GLU A 62 -38.09 6.78 7.55
CA GLU A 62 -37.19 5.72 8.01
C GLU A 62 -35.92 6.39 8.56
N GLU A 63 -35.75 6.31 9.87
CA GLU A 63 -34.59 6.81 10.59
C GLU A 63 -33.34 6.01 10.19
N ARG A 64 -32.50 6.59 9.32
CA ARG A 64 -31.07 6.28 9.29
C ARG A 64 -30.34 7.41 9.98
N THR A 65 -29.81 7.10 11.16
CA THR A 65 -28.91 7.96 11.92
C THR A 65 -27.80 8.49 11.02
N PRO A 66 -27.60 9.81 10.88
CA PRO A 66 -26.50 10.36 10.11
C PRO A 66 -25.19 10.06 10.83
N SER A 67 -24.24 9.47 10.12
CA SER A 67 -22.83 9.45 10.51
C SER A 67 -22.41 10.89 10.82
N PRO A 68 -21.73 11.18 11.94
CA PRO A 68 -21.27 12.53 12.21
C PRO A 68 -20.30 12.96 11.09
N PRO A 69 -20.36 14.23 10.65
CA PRO A 69 -19.46 14.74 9.64
C PRO A 69 -18.01 14.58 10.10
N PRO A 70 -17.05 14.41 9.16
CA PRO A 70 -15.64 14.45 9.51
C PRO A 70 -15.38 15.78 10.22
N LYS A 71 -14.84 15.69 11.45
CA LYS A 71 -14.43 16.88 12.21
C LYS A 71 -13.50 17.72 11.34
N PRO A 72 -13.61 19.07 11.39
CA PRO A 72 -12.77 19.95 10.60
C PRO A 72 -11.31 19.62 10.86
N GLU A 73 -10.55 19.52 9.77
CA GLU A 73 -9.09 19.37 9.79
C GLU A 73 -8.53 20.49 10.67
N SER A 74 -8.10 20.10 11.85
CA SER A 74 -7.67 20.99 12.92
C SER A 74 -6.33 21.59 12.52
N GLU A 75 -6.32 22.78 11.91
CA GLU A 75 -5.22 23.76 11.88
C GLU A 75 -3.82 23.13 11.93
N GLU A 76 -3.52 22.21 11.01
CA GLU A 76 -2.22 21.58 11.01
C GLU A 76 -1.26 22.51 10.25
N SER A 77 -0.31 23.07 10.99
CA SER A 77 0.64 24.09 10.52
C SER A 77 1.26 23.70 9.18
N ASP A 78 1.07 24.56 8.18
CA ASP A 78 1.77 24.49 6.90
C ASP A 78 3.27 24.55 7.18
N ILE A 79 4.06 23.63 6.60
CA ILE A 79 5.52 23.68 6.81
C ILE A 79 6.04 24.85 5.99
N GLU A 80 6.52 25.88 6.66
CA GLU A 80 7.32 26.89 5.98
C GLU A 80 8.70 26.33 5.64
N ILE A 81 8.93 26.05 4.36
CA ILE A 81 10.23 25.65 3.82
C ILE A 81 10.75 26.80 2.98
N ASP A 82 11.99 27.16 3.23
CA ASP A 82 12.68 28.12 2.39
C ASP A 82 12.95 27.49 1.00
N ASN A 83 12.36 28.10 -0.02
CA ASN A 83 12.41 27.66 -1.41
C ASN A 83 13.47 28.43 -2.23
N GLU A 84 14.49 28.99 -1.57
CA GLU A 84 15.58 29.67 -2.27
C GLU A 84 16.25 28.78 -3.33
N GLY A 85 16.29 29.31 -4.56
CA GLY A 85 16.88 28.63 -5.71
C GLY A 85 16.04 27.48 -6.28
N VAL A 86 14.79 27.32 -5.84
CA VAL A 86 13.82 26.43 -6.49
C VAL A 86 13.30 27.11 -7.76
N ILE A 87 13.25 26.34 -8.84
CA ILE A 87 12.73 26.74 -10.15
C ILE A 87 11.56 25.84 -10.53
N PRO A 88 10.63 26.32 -11.39
CA PRO A 88 9.64 25.43 -11.98
C PRO A 88 10.33 24.33 -12.80
N GLY A 89 9.65 23.18 -12.91
CA GLY A 89 10.10 22.13 -13.82
C GLY A 89 10.02 22.57 -15.28
N ASP A 90 10.85 21.96 -16.12
CA ASP A 90 10.70 22.07 -17.56
C ASP A 90 9.48 21.27 -18.04
N ASP A 91 8.62 21.94 -18.81
CA ASP A 91 7.39 21.40 -19.41
C ASP A 91 7.58 21.02 -20.89
N ASP A 92 8.82 20.88 -21.34
CA ASP A 92 9.16 20.46 -22.71
C ASP A 92 8.77 18.99 -22.96
N GLU A 93 8.55 18.65 -24.23
CA GLU A 93 8.36 17.26 -24.64
C GLU A 93 9.53 16.37 -24.16
N PRO A 94 9.25 15.12 -23.71
CA PRO A 94 10.30 14.21 -23.29
C PRO A 94 11.36 14.03 -24.38
N GLN A 95 12.63 14.25 -24.02
CA GLN A 95 13.74 14.14 -24.95
C GLN A 95 13.92 12.71 -25.45
N GLU A 96 14.56 12.57 -26.61
CA GLU A 96 14.84 11.27 -27.21
C GLU A 96 15.81 10.44 -26.34
N MET A 97 15.43 9.17 -26.08
CA MET A 97 16.16 8.26 -25.18
C MET A 97 16.86 7.10 -25.90
N GLY A 98 16.83 7.07 -27.24
CA GLY A 98 17.29 5.92 -28.03
C GLY A 98 16.38 4.70 -27.92
N ASP A 99 16.64 3.69 -28.74
CA ASP A 99 15.91 2.41 -28.73
C ASP A 99 16.73 1.35 -28.00
N GLU A 100 16.26 0.90 -26.84
CA GLU A 100 16.99 -0.06 -26.00
C GLU A 100 17.23 -1.42 -26.69
N ASP A 101 16.35 -1.77 -27.63
CA ASP A 101 16.32 -3.05 -28.33
C ASP A 101 17.17 -3.04 -29.60
N VAL A 102 17.74 -1.89 -29.98
CA VAL A 102 18.61 -1.80 -31.16
C VAL A 102 19.83 -2.70 -31.04
N GLU A 103 20.13 -3.45 -32.10
CA GLU A 103 21.37 -4.20 -32.22
C GLU A 103 22.52 -3.23 -32.50
N VAL A 104 23.40 -3.05 -31.51
CA VAL A 104 24.53 -2.13 -31.61
C VAL A 104 25.71 -2.85 -32.28
N THR A 105 26.06 -2.43 -33.50
CA THR A 105 27.24 -2.92 -34.23
C THR A 105 28.53 -2.24 -33.77
N GLU A 106 29.69 -2.81 -34.08
CA GLU A 106 31.00 -2.17 -33.79
C GLU A 106 31.11 -0.78 -34.40
N GLU A 107 30.64 -0.59 -35.64
CA GLU A 107 30.62 0.71 -36.31
C GLU A 107 29.75 1.73 -35.55
N MET A 108 28.58 1.31 -35.06
CA MET A 108 27.73 2.18 -34.23
C MET A 108 28.39 2.54 -32.90
N MET A 109 29.18 1.63 -32.31
CA MET A 109 29.94 1.93 -31.09
C MET A 109 31.02 2.98 -31.34
N ASP A 110 31.76 2.85 -32.45
CA ASP A 110 32.80 3.81 -32.84
C ASP A 110 32.20 5.19 -33.13
N GLN A 111 31.13 5.25 -33.92
CA GLN A 111 30.41 6.50 -34.21
C GLN A 111 29.83 7.12 -32.93
N ALA A 112 29.24 6.33 -32.04
CA ALA A 112 28.74 6.83 -30.76
C ALA A 112 29.88 7.42 -29.90
N ASN A 113 31.05 6.79 -29.93
CA ASN A 113 32.22 7.28 -29.21
C ASN A 113 32.78 8.58 -29.81
N GLU A 114 32.82 8.71 -31.13
CA GLU A 114 33.18 9.96 -31.82
C GLU A 114 32.21 11.10 -31.44
N LYS A 115 30.90 10.84 -31.55
CA LYS A 115 29.85 11.81 -31.17
C LYS A 115 29.92 12.23 -29.71
N LYS A 116 30.24 11.30 -28.81
CA LYS A 116 30.50 11.60 -27.39
C LYS A 116 31.68 12.56 -27.23
N VAL A 117 32.78 12.36 -27.95
CA VAL A 117 33.95 13.26 -27.87
C VAL A 117 33.61 14.64 -28.41
N GLU A 118 32.91 14.71 -29.56
CA GLU A 118 32.41 15.99 -30.11
C GLU A 118 31.48 16.70 -29.12
N ALA A 119 30.57 15.98 -28.48
CA ALA A 119 29.64 16.53 -27.49
C ALA A 119 30.35 17.11 -26.27
N ILE A 120 31.41 16.45 -25.80
CA ILE A 120 32.25 16.92 -24.69
C ILE A 120 33.02 18.18 -25.09
N ASN A 121 33.54 18.25 -26.31
CA ASN A 121 34.24 19.43 -26.82
C ASN A 121 33.27 20.63 -26.91
N ALA A 122 32.08 20.43 -27.51
CA ALA A 122 31.03 21.44 -27.59
C ALA A 122 30.62 21.94 -26.18
N LEU A 123 30.54 21.04 -25.19
CA LEU A 123 30.28 21.41 -23.80
C LEU A 123 31.40 22.27 -23.19
N GLY A 124 32.65 21.98 -23.53
CA GLY A 124 33.82 22.76 -23.10
C GLY A 124 33.86 24.16 -23.71
N GLU A 125 33.35 24.31 -24.93
CA GLU A 125 33.20 25.59 -25.63
C GLU A 125 31.95 26.38 -25.20
N GLY A 126 31.07 25.77 -24.40
CA GLY A 126 29.83 26.39 -23.92
C GLY A 126 28.66 26.28 -24.90
N GLU A 127 28.79 25.53 -25.99
CA GLU A 127 27.75 25.27 -26.98
C GLU A 127 26.76 24.20 -26.47
N LEU A 128 25.96 24.56 -25.44
CA LEU A 128 25.14 23.61 -24.68
C LEU A 128 24.10 22.86 -25.54
N GLN A 129 23.40 23.55 -26.45
CA GLN A 129 22.40 22.90 -27.31
C GLN A 129 23.06 21.89 -28.27
N LYS A 130 24.14 22.29 -28.94
CA LYS A 130 24.90 21.39 -29.82
C LYS A 130 25.44 20.18 -29.06
N SER A 131 25.88 20.37 -27.82
CA SER A 131 26.30 19.26 -26.95
C SER A 131 25.14 18.27 -26.68
N ILE A 132 23.93 18.77 -26.43
CA ILE A 132 22.72 17.92 -26.28
C ILE A 132 22.44 17.15 -27.55
N ASP A 133 22.48 17.81 -28.71
CA ASP A 133 22.19 17.19 -29.99
C ASP A 133 23.19 16.05 -30.28
N LEU A 134 24.48 16.31 -30.08
CA LEU A 134 25.55 15.31 -30.26
C LEU A 134 25.46 14.15 -29.26
N PHE A 135 25.14 14.41 -27.98
CA PHE A 135 24.87 13.33 -27.03
C PHE A 135 23.63 12.52 -27.42
N THR A 136 22.62 13.16 -27.99
CA THR A 136 21.39 12.50 -28.45
C THR A 136 21.67 11.59 -29.65
N GLU A 137 22.47 12.05 -30.61
CA GLU A 137 22.99 11.21 -31.70
C GLU A 137 23.78 10.00 -31.15
N ALA A 138 24.69 10.24 -30.20
CA ALA A 138 25.46 9.15 -29.56
C ALA A 138 24.55 8.13 -28.85
N ILE A 139 23.48 8.59 -28.19
CA ILE A 139 22.50 7.73 -27.50
C ILE A 139 21.69 6.91 -28.50
N LYS A 140 21.27 7.51 -29.63
CA LYS A 140 20.57 6.79 -30.71
C LYS A 140 21.43 5.67 -31.31
N LEU A 141 22.74 5.90 -31.42
CA LEU A 141 23.70 4.91 -31.90
C LEU A 141 24.02 3.83 -30.86
N ASN A 142 24.14 4.20 -29.58
CA ASN A 142 24.39 3.25 -28.50
C ASN A 142 23.66 3.63 -27.20
N PRO A 143 22.42 3.15 -27.01
CA PRO A 143 21.57 3.54 -25.89
C PRO A 143 21.89 2.79 -24.59
N ARG A 144 22.92 1.94 -24.59
CA ARG A 144 23.34 1.12 -23.43
C ARG A 144 24.57 1.68 -22.71
N ILE A 145 25.04 2.88 -23.09
CA ILE A 145 26.17 3.54 -22.43
C ILE A 145 25.66 4.56 -21.40
N ALA A 146 25.76 4.21 -20.11
CA ALA A 146 25.31 5.06 -19.00
C ALA A 146 25.94 6.47 -19.00
N ILE A 147 27.22 6.59 -19.38
CA ILE A 147 27.95 7.88 -19.33
C ILE A 147 27.38 8.91 -20.32
N LEU A 148 26.76 8.48 -21.43
CA LEU A 148 26.15 9.40 -22.39
C LEU A 148 24.99 10.16 -21.75
N TYR A 149 24.07 9.42 -21.11
CA TYR A 149 22.94 10.01 -20.38
C TYR A 149 23.42 10.86 -19.20
N ALA A 150 24.40 10.40 -18.42
CA ALA A 150 24.92 11.17 -17.29
C ALA A 150 25.52 12.52 -17.72
N LYS A 151 26.26 12.53 -18.86
CA LYS A 151 26.83 13.77 -19.41
C LYS A 151 25.76 14.67 -20.00
N ARG A 152 24.79 14.15 -20.75
CA ARG A 152 23.67 14.94 -21.28
C ARG A 152 22.83 15.55 -20.16
N ALA A 153 22.56 14.80 -19.08
CA ALA A 153 21.92 15.32 -17.87
C ALA A 153 22.68 16.51 -17.26
N SER A 154 24.02 16.45 -17.22
CA SER A 154 24.83 17.57 -16.72
C SER A 154 24.67 18.84 -17.58
N VAL A 155 24.40 18.69 -18.89
CA VAL A 155 24.10 19.81 -19.79
C VAL A 155 22.70 20.36 -19.52
N TYR A 156 21.70 19.48 -19.34
CA TYR A 156 20.34 19.90 -18.96
C TYR A 156 20.31 20.67 -17.62
N ILE A 157 21.13 20.27 -16.64
CA ILE A 157 21.31 21.03 -15.40
C ILE A 157 21.84 22.45 -15.67
N LYS A 158 22.81 22.62 -16.58
CA LYS A 158 23.33 23.95 -16.95
C LYS A 158 22.27 24.81 -17.64
N LEU A 159 21.34 24.18 -18.36
CA LEU A 159 20.19 24.83 -18.99
C LEU A 159 18.98 25.01 -18.07
N GLN A 160 19.08 24.66 -16.78
CA GLN A 160 17.96 24.69 -15.84
C GLN A 160 16.75 23.87 -16.29
N LYS A 161 16.98 22.70 -16.90
CA LYS A 161 15.96 21.70 -17.28
C LYS A 161 16.02 20.45 -16.39
N PRO A 162 15.57 20.53 -15.12
CA PRO A 162 15.73 19.47 -14.13
C PRO A 162 14.94 18.19 -14.46
N ASN A 163 13.73 18.25 -15.03
CA ASN A 163 12.94 17.08 -15.39
C ASN A 163 13.63 16.26 -16.48
N ALA A 164 14.12 16.92 -17.55
CA ALA A 164 14.95 16.27 -18.56
C ALA A 164 16.19 15.61 -17.96
N ALA A 165 16.91 16.30 -17.05
CA ALA A 165 18.06 15.74 -16.36
C ALA A 165 17.71 14.51 -15.50
N ILE A 166 16.56 14.50 -14.83
CA ILE A 166 16.09 13.37 -14.02
C ILE A 166 15.84 12.13 -14.88
N ARG A 167 15.22 12.28 -16.06
CA ARG A 167 14.98 11.16 -16.99
C ARG A 167 16.30 10.52 -17.42
N ASP A 168 17.26 11.34 -17.85
CA ASP A 168 18.59 10.88 -18.25
C ASP A 168 19.36 10.22 -17.10
N CYS A 169 19.36 10.82 -15.91
CA CYS A 169 20.05 10.24 -14.76
C CYS A 169 19.41 8.91 -14.34
N SER A 170 18.08 8.81 -14.37
CA SER A 170 17.37 7.57 -14.03
C SER A 170 17.70 6.46 -15.04
N ARG A 171 17.81 6.80 -16.33
CA ARG A 171 18.29 5.86 -17.35
C ARG A 171 19.74 5.44 -17.11
N ALA A 172 20.63 6.40 -16.80
CA ALA A 172 22.03 6.11 -16.51
C ALA A 172 22.17 5.17 -15.30
N ILE A 173 21.39 5.37 -14.24
CA ILE A 173 21.36 4.53 -13.03
C ILE A 173 20.82 3.13 -13.36
N ALA A 174 19.79 3.02 -14.20
CA ALA A 174 19.26 1.73 -14.62
C ALA A 174 20.31 0.89 -15.39
N ILE A 175 21.16 1.54 -16.18
CA ILE A 175 22.25 0.90 -16.93
C ILE A 175 23.45 0.58 -16.01
N ASN A 176 23.87 1.55 -15.19
CA ASN A 176 25.00 1.40 -14.28
C ASN A 176 24.69 2.02 -12.91
N PRO A 177 24.20 1.24 -11.95
CA PRO A 177 23.83 1.74 -10.63
C PRO A 177 25.03 2.08 -9.73
N ASP A 178 26.24 1.68 -10.10
CA ASP A 178 27.47 1.90 -9.33
C ASP A 178 28.19 3.21 -9.73
N SER A 179 27.65 3.96 -10.70
CA SER A 179 28.19 5.26 -11.10
C SER A 179 27.68 6.37 -10.18
N ALA A 180 28.59 7.13 -9.55
CA ALA A 180 28.22 8.25 -8.68
C ALA A 180 27.64 9.46 -9.43
N GLN A 181 28.09 9.70 -10.67
CA GLN A 181 27.77 10.90 -11.44
C GLN A 181 26.25 11.08 -11.71
N PRO A 182 25.50 10.06 -12.16
CA PRO A 182 24.05 10.15 -12.28
C PRO A 182 23.33 10.57 -11.00
N TYR A 183 23.71 10.04 -9.84
CA TYR A 183 23.11 10.43 -8.56
C TYR A 183 23.44 11.89 -8.21
N LYS A 184 24.68 12.34 -8.43
CA LYS A 184 25.07 13.75 -8.24
C LYS A 184 24.17 14.69 -9.06
N TRP A 185 23.99 14.39 -10.35
CA TRP A 185 23.20 15.24 -11.24
C TRP A 185 21.69 15.15 -10.96
N ARG A 186 21.16 13.97 -10.63
CA ARG A 186 19.75 13.80 -10.25
C ARG A 186 19.43 14.49 -8.93
N GLY A 187 20.32 14.39 -7.95
CA GLY A 187 20.23 15.09 -6.67
C GLY A 187 20.24 16.61 -6.85
N LYS A 188 21.06 17.14 -7.76
CA LYS A 188 21.03 18.56 -8.16
C LYS A 188 19.74 18.96 -8.89
N ALA A 189 19.20 18.11 -9.76
CA ALA A 189 17.91 18.35 -10.40
C ALA A 189 16.77 18.42 -9.37
N HIS A 190 16.72 17.47 -8.43
CA HIS A 190 15.75 17.45 -7.35
C HIS A 190 15.87 18.69 -6.45
N ARG A 191 17.10 19.16 -6.16
CA ARG A 191 17.31 20.44 -5.47
C ARG A 191 16.66 21.60 -6.22
N LEU A 192 16.84 21.67 -7.55
CA LEU A 192 16.27 22.73 -8.37
C LEU A 192 14.74 22.69 -8.36
N LEU A 193 14.13 21.52 -8.25
CA LEU A 193 12.68 21.36 -8.13
C LEU A 193 12.14 21.50 -6.69
N GLY A 194 13.01 21.68 -5.69
CA GLY A 194 12.60 21.69 -4.29
C GLY A 194 12.18 20.30 -3.76
N HIS A 195 12.53 19.22 -4.45
CA HIS A 195 12.33 17.84 -3.99
C HIS A 195 13.43 17.48 -2.97
N TRP A 196 13.36 18.08 -1.79
CA TRP A 196 14.47 18.08 -0.82
C TRP A 196 14.87 16.69 -0.32
N GLU A 197 13.91 15.79 -0.08
CA GLU A 197 14.19 14.42 0.38
C GLU A 197 14.88 13.58 -0.69
N ASP A 198 14.37 13.62 -1.93
CA ASP A 198 14.97 12.92 -3.07
C ASP A 198 16.37 13.46 -3.36
N SER A 199 16.53 14.80 -3.29
CA SER A 199 17.83 15.45 -3.44
C SER A 199 18.83 14.96 -2.40
N ALA A 200 18.45 14.95 -1.12
CA ALA A 200 19.32 14.49 -0.03
C ALA A 200 19.71 13.03 -0.19
N HIS A 201 18.75 12.16 -0.57
CA HIS A 201 19.00 10.76 -0.82
C HIS A 201 20.03 10.54 -1.93
N ASP A 202 19.83 11.16 -3.09
CA ASP A 202 20.72 11.00 -4.25
C ASP A 202 22.10 11.59 -4.01
N LEU A 203 22.20 12.77 -3.39
CA LEU A 203 23.50 13.37 -3.06
C LEU A 203 24.26 12.54 -2.03
N ALA A 204 23.57 11.95 -1.04
CA ALA A 204 24.18 11.03 -0.10
C ALA A 204 24.67 9.74 -0.80
N MET A 205 23.89 9.20 -1.75
CA MET A 205 24.32 8.05 -2.55
C MET A 205 25.53 8.38 -3.42
N ALA A 206 25.54 9.56 -4.06
CA ALA A 206 26.68 10.02 -4.85
C ALA A 206 27.95 10.06 -3.99
N CYS A 207 27.93 10.74 -2.83
CA CYS A 207 29.08 10.82 -1.92
C CYS A 207 29.51 9.46 -1.34
N LYS A 208 28.58 8.51 -1.21
CA LYS A 208 28.86 7.15 -0.75
C LYS A 208 29.60 6.33 -1.81
N LEU A 209 29.22 6.48 -3.08
CA LEU A 209 29.84 5.79 -4.22
C LEU A 209 31.20 6.39 -4.55
N ASP A 210 31.26 7.72 -4.65
CA ASP A 210 32.49 8.48 -4.91
C ASP A 210 32.38 9.86 -4.27
N TYR A 211 33.30 10.18 -3.36
CA TYR A 211 33.24 11.44 -2.64
C TYR A 211 33.54 12.61 -3.59
N ASP A 212 32.58 13.53 -3.69
CA ASP A 212 32.67 14.74 -4.48
C ASP A 212 32.33 15.94 -3.59
N GLU A 213 33.19 16.96 -3.61
CA GLU A 213 33.04 18.13 -2.74
C GLU A 213 31.77 18.92 -3.04
N ASP A 214 31.39 19.08 -4.32
CA ASP A 214 30.16 19.77 -4.70
C ASP A 214 28.93 19.02 -4.21
N ALA A 215 28.89 17.70 -4.39
CA ALA A 215 27.79 16.86 -3.94
C ALA A 215 27.64 16.92 -2.42
N SER A 216 28.77 16.87 -1.69
CA SER A 216 28.82 16.98 -0.23
C SER A 216 28.34 18.36 0.26
N ALA A 217 28.73 19.43 -0.43
CA ALA A 217 28.28 20.79 -0.12
C ALA A 217 26.77 20.94 -0.34
N MET A 218 26.25 20.48 -1.49
CA MET A 218 24.80 20.47 -1.76
C MET A 218 24.05 19.62 -0.75
N LEU A 219 24.59 18.46 -0.35
CA LEU A 219 23.96 17.59 0.66
C LEU A 219 23.77 18.34 1.99
N LYS A 220 24.80 19.05 2.46
CA LYS A 220 24.71 19.87 3.68
C LYS A 220 23.65 20.96 3.59
N GLU A 221 23.43 21.52 2.40
CA GLU A 221 22.41 22.54 2.15
C GLU A 221 20.99 21.94 2.19
N VAL A 222 20.77 20.78 1.54
CA VAL A 222 19.43 20.18 1.41
C VAL A 222 19.00 19.38 2.64
N GLN A 223 19.94 18.83 3.41
CA GLN A 223 19.65 17.91 4.52
C GLN A 223 18.73 18.50 5.61
N PRO A 224 18.90 19.75 6.07
CA PRO A 224 17.99 20.33 7.07
C PRO A 224 16.55 20.45 6.56
N ARG A 225 16.37 20.83 5.28
CA ARG A 225 15.06 20.93 4.64
C ARG A 225 14.40 19.55 4.52
N ALA A 226 15.16 18.56 4.04
CA ALA A 226 14.71 17.17 3.96
C ALA A 226 14.30 16.60 5.33
N ASN A 227 15.10 16.85 6.37
CA ASN A 227 14.79 16.39 7.72
C ASN A 227 13.50 17.02 8.26
N LYS A 228 13.30 18.32 8.05
CA LYS A 228 12.08 19.04 8.48
C LYS A 228 10.82 18.43 7.85
N ILE A 229 10.89 18.12 6.55
CA ILE A 229 9.79 17.45 5.83
C ILE A 229 9.55 16.05 6.40
N ALA A 230 10.60 15.25 6.53
CA ALA A 230 10.49 13.89 7.03
C ALA A 230 9.93 13.83 8.46
N GLU A 231 10.34 14.74 9.33
CA GLU A 231 9.87 14.85 10.72
C GLU A 231 8.40 15.25 10.80
N HIS A 232 7.98 16.22 9.99
CA HIS A 232 6.58 16.62 9.91
C HIS A 232 5.72 15.48 9.38
N ARG A 233 6.10 14.83 8.28
CA ARG A 233 5.37 13.66 7.76
C ARG A 233 5.22 12.58 8.83
N ARG A 234 6.31 12.21 9.52
CA ARG A 234 6.28 11.23 10.63
C ARG A 234 5.37 11.68 11.78
N LYS A 235 5.33 12.96 12.10
CA LYS A 235 4.44 13.51 13.14
C LYS A 235 2.97 13.37 12.73
N TYR A 236 2.66 13.67 11.47
CA TYR A 236 1.30 13.54 10.92
C TYR A 236 0.86 12.09 10.84
N GLU A 237 1.72 11.19 10.36
CA GLU A 237 1.46 9.74 10.31
C GLU A 237 1.13 9.21 11.71
N ARG A 238 1.96 9.53 12.72
CA ARG A 238 1.70 9.11 14.12
C ARG A 238 0.36 9.62 14.64
N LYS A 239 0.02 10.88 14.38
CA LYS A 239 -1.24 11.49 14.84
C LYS A 239 -2.45 10.86 14.15
N ARG A 240 -2.32 10.53 12.86
CA ARG A 240 -3.34 9.80 12.07
C ARG A 240 -3.55 8.39 12.62
N GLU A 241 -2.48 7.66 12.86
CA GLU A 241 -2.53 6.31 13.46
C GLU A 241 -3.12 6.33 14.87
N GLU A 242 -2.73 7.29 15.72
CA GLU A 242 -3.28 7.45 17.07
C GLU A 242 -4.80 7.69 17.04
N ARG A 243 -5.26 8.54 16.11
CA ARG A 243 -6.68 8.79 15.89
C ARG A 243 -7.42 7.53 15.43
N GLU A 244 -6.88 6.79 14.46
CA GLU A 244 -7.46 5.53 13.99
C GLU A 244 -7.55 4.48 15.10
N ILE A 245 -6.50 4.38 15.94
CA ILE A 245 -6.49 3.49 17.11
C ILE A 245 -7.54 3.92 18.13
N ASN A 246 -7.66 5.22 18.43
CA ASN A 246 -8.64 5.72 19.38
C ASN A 246 -10.08 5.48 18.87
N GLU A 247 -10.34 5.77 17.60
CA GLU A 247 -11.64 5.50 16.97
C GLU A 247 -11.97 3.99 16.98
N ARG A 248 -10.99 3.11 16.72
CA ARG A 248 -11.16 1.65 16.82
C ARG A 248 -11.46 1.21 18.25
N LYS A 249 -10.76 1.76 19.25
CA LYS A 249 -11.01 1.48 20.68
C LYS A 249 -12.41 1.92 21.09
N GLU A 250 -12.86 3.09 20.66
CA GLU A 250 -14.22 3.59 20.94
C GLU A 250 -15.30 2.71 20.31
N ARG A 251 -15.11 2.26 19.05
CA ARG A 251 -16.04 1.32 18.38
C ARG A 251 -16.11 -0.01 19.12
N LEU A 252 -14.97 -0.57 19.53
CA LEU A 252 -14.92 -1.80 20.31
C LEU A 252 -15.59 -1.65 21.67
N LYS A 253 -15.40 -0.51 22.34
CA LYS A 253 -16.06 -0.21 23.63
C LYS A 253 -17.58 -0.14 23.47
N LYS A 254 -18.08 0.60 22.47
CA LYS A 254 -19.52 0.68 22.18
C LYS A 254 -20.13 -0.67 21.84
N ALA A 255 -19.47 -1.47 21.00
CA ALA A 255 -19.94 -2.81 20.65
C ALA A 255 -20.02 -3.75 21.88
N LYS A 256 -19.03 -3.66 22.80
CA LYS A 256 -19.07 -4.40 24.07
C LYS A 256 -20.23 -3.94 24.96
N GLU A 257 -20.43 -2.63 25.12
CA GLU A 257 -21.53 -2.07 25.92
C GLU A 257 -22.90 -2.47 25.35
N GLU A 258 -23.08 -2.43 24.02
CA GLU A 258 -24.30 -2.89 23.35
C GLU A 258 -24.55 -4.39 23.55
N HIS A 259 -23.51 -5.21 23.41
CA HIS A 259 -23.61 -6.65 23.63
C HIS A 259 -23.94 -6.99 25.09
N GLU A 260 -23.30 -6.35 26.07
CA GLU A 260 -23.64 -6.53 27.49
C GLU A 260 -25.08 -6.09 27.80
N LYS A 261 -25.53 -4.97 27.21
CA LYS A 261 -26.90 -4.51 27.38
C LYS A 261 -27.90 -5.51 26.80
N ALA A 262 -27.65 -6.03 25.61
CA ALA A 262 -28.48 -7.05 24.97
C ALA A 262 -28.54 -8.34 25.81
N GLN A 263 -27.41 -8.78 26.37
CA GLN A 263 -27.36 -9.93 27.28
C GLN A 263 -28.18 -9.71 28.55
N ARG A 264 -28.05 -8.55 29.21
CA ARG A 264 -28.86 -8.24 30.42
C ARG A 264 -30.35 -8.19 30.11
N GLU A 265 -30.73 -7.65 28.97
CA GLU A 265 -32.13 -7.60 28.54
C GLU A 265 -32.68 -9.01 28.24
N GLU A 266 -31.89 -9.88 27.60
CA GLU A 266 -32.26 -11.28 27.37
C GLU A 266 -32.39 -12.06 28.69
N GLU A 267 -31.46 -11.90 29.62
CA GLU A 267 -31.51 -12.52 30.95
C GLU A 267 -32.73 -12.06 31.75
N ALA A 268 -33.03 -10.75 31.76
CA ALA A 268 -34.23 -10.22 32.40
C ALA A 268 -35.50 -10.79 31.76
N ARG A 269 -35.54 -10.92 30.43
CA ARG A 269 -36.66 -11.54 29.71
C ARG A 269 -36.82 -13.03 30.05
N ARG A 270 -35.73 -13.77 30.19
CA ARG A 270 -35.75 -15.18 30.64
C ARG A 270 -36.26 -15.32 32.07
N GLN A 271 -35.82 -14.45 32.99
CA GLN A 271 -36.29 -14.46 34.39
C GLN A 271 -37.78 -14.11 34.49
N ALA A 272 -38.25 -13.10 33.74
CA ALA A 272 -39.66 -12.77 33.67
C ALA A 272 -40.51 -13.89 33.05
N GLY A 273 -39.99 -14.60 32.04
CA GLY A 273 -40.63 -15.77 31.45
C GLY A 273 -40.69 -16.98 32.39
N ALA A 274 -39.68 -17.18 33.25
CA ALA A 274 -39.66 -18.23 34.26
C ALA A 274 -40.65 -17.97 35.42
N GLN A 275 -40.94 -16.71 35.73
CA GLN A 275 -41.88 -16.34 36.78
C GLN A 275 -43.37 -16.52 36.40
N PHE A 276 -43.68 -16.73 35.12
CA PHE A 276 -45.04 -17.06 34.64
C PHE A 276 -45.23 -18.56 34.30
N GLY A 277 -44.24 -19.41 34.55
CA GLY A 277 -44.23 -20.84 34.16
C GLY A 277 -44.41 -21.86 35.29
N GLY A 278 -44.85 -21.45 36.49
CA GLY A 278 -44.98 -22.33 37.64
C GLY A 278 -46.42 -22.78 37.91
N PHE A 279 -46.92 -23.78 37.19
CA PHE A 279 -48.10 -24.56 37.61
C PHE A 279 -47.72 -26.04 37.73
N PRO A 280 -47.71 -26.63 38.94
CA PRO A 280 -47.48 -28.07 39.13
C PRO A 280 -48.81 -28.79 39.36
N GLY A 281 -49.18 -29.75 38.49
CA GLY A 281 -50.32 -30.63 38.78
C GLY A 281 -50.74 -31.61 37.68
N GLY A 282 -50.43 -32.90 37.89
CA GLY A 282 -51.35 -34.02 37.60
C GLY A 282 -51.41 -34.61 36.18
N PHE A 283 -50.53 -35.58 35.88
CA PHE A 283 -50.78 -37.00 35.51
C PHE A 283 -52.13 -37.45 34.84
N PRO A 284 -52.18 -38.64 34.19
CA PRO A 284 -51.96 -38.91 32.76
C PRO A 284 -53.22 -39.49 32.06
N GLY A 285 -53.18 -39.63 30.73
CA GLY A 285 -53.92 -40.72 30.04
C GLY A 285 -54.83 -40.30 28.90
N GLY A 286 -54.94 -41.20 27.91
CA GLY A 286 -55.97 -41.15 26.88
C GLY A 286 -55.41 -41.15 25.45
N MET A 287 -55.52 -42.30 24.81
CA MET A 287 -55.07 -42.63 23.46
C MET A 287 -56.15 -42.18 22.40
N PRO A 288 -56.19 -42.70 21.16
CA PRO A 288 -55.92 -42.01 19.90
C PRO A 288 -57.16 -41.87 18.97
N GLY A 289 -57.01 -41.15 17.86
CA GLY A 289 -57.92 -41.25 16.70
C GLY A 289 -57.96 -39.95 15.89
N MET A 290 -57.33 -39.91 14.71
CA MET A 290 -57.99 -40.09 13.40
C MET A 290 -58.75 -38.81 13.00
N GLY A 291 -58.50 -38.14 11.89
CA GLY A 291 -57.70 -38.37 10.70
C GLY A 291 -58.05 -37.24 9.71
N GLY A 292 -57.24 -37.04 8.67
CA GLY A 292 -57.51 -36.06 7.61
C GLY A 292 -56.23 -35.29 7.25
N MET A 293 -55.36 -35.80 6.37
CA MET A 293 -55.47 -35.82 4.91
C MET A 293 -54.98 -34.51 4.26
N GLY A 294 -53.98 -34.67 3.37
CA GLY A 294 -53.48 -33.69 2.41
C GLY A 294 -52.34 -32.84 2.97
N GLY A 295 -51.09 -32.91 2.52
CA GLY A 295 -50.53 -33.38 1.27
C GLY A 295 -49.56 -32.29 0.79
N MET A 296 -48.25 -32.48 0.97
CA MET A 296 -47.25 -31.82 0.12
C MET A 296 -45.92 -32.59 0.16
N PRO A 297 -45.25 -32.80 -0.99
CA PRO A 297 -44.09 -33.67 -1.10
C PRO A 297 -42.75 -32.91 -1.06
N GLY A 298 -41.76 -33.54 -0.42
CA GLY A 298 -40.37 -33.51 -0.87
C GLY A 298 -39.47 -32.38 -0.38
N MET A 299 -38.74 -32.63 0.71
CA MET A 299 -37.26 -32.63 0.68
C MET A 299 -36.74 -33.43 1.89
N GLY A 300 -36.41 -34.69 1.64
CA GLY A 300 -35.72 -35.56 2.59
C GLY A 300 -34.21 -35.55 2.34
N GLY A 301 -33.45 -35.63 3.44
CA GLY A 301 -32.00 -35.71 3.50
C GLY A 301 -31.54 -35.25 4.88
N MET A 302 -31.77 -36.00 5.97
CA MET A 302 -31.04 -37.23 6.35
C MET A 302 -29.52 -36.96 6.38
N GLY A 303 -28.81 -37.05 7.50
CA GLY A 303 -29.14 -37.44 8.85
C GLY A 303 -27.83 -37.44 9.63
N GLY A 304 -27.78 -36.68 10.71
CA GLY A 304 -26.74 -36.82 11.72
C GLY A 304 -27.13 -37.95 12.66
N MET A 305 -26.34 -39.02 12.66
CA MET A 305 -26.36 -40.07 13.67
C MET A 305 -24.95 -40.20 14.29
N PRO A 306 -24.80 -40.84 15.46
CA PRO A 306 -24.37 -40.15 16.66
C PRO A 306 -23.24 -40.90 17.42
N GLY A 307 -22.66 -40.23 18.42
CA GLY A 307 -22.18 -40.88 19.64
C GLY A 307 -20.83 -41.60 19.59
N MET A 308 -19.80 -40.95 20.13
CA MET A 308 -18.82 -41.49 21.10
C MET A 308 -18.02 -40.28 21.59
N GLY A 309 -17.99 -39.89 22.86
CA GLY A 309 -17.66 -40.73 24.01
C GLY A 309 -16.19 -40.46 24.36
N GLY A 310 -15.96 -39.70 25.42
CA GLY A 310 -14.73 -39.00 25.76
C GLY A 310 -13.42 -39.79 25.86
N MET A 311 -12.32 -39.06 25.70
CA MET A 311 -10.96 -39.29 26.24
C MET A 311 -10.18 -38.06 25.77
N GLY A 312 -9.50 -37.23 26.55
CA GLY A 312 -8.98 -37.26 27.91
C GLY A 312 -8.05 -36.05 27.95
N GLY A 313 -8.07 -35.29 29.05
CA GLY A 313 -7.18 -34.13 29.21
C GLY A 313 -5.73 -34.56 28.98
N MET A 314 -5.05 -33.87 28.06
CA MET A 314 -3.64 -34.09 27.80
C MET A 314 -2.84 -33.68 29.05
N PRO A 315 -2.12 -34.60 29.72
CA PRO A 315 -1.40 -34.26 30.94
C PRO A 315 -0.23 -33.34 30.61
N GLY A 316 -0.20 -32.15 31.24
CA GLY A 316 0.98 -31.27 31.22
C GLY A 316 0.74 -29.80 30.85
N MET A 317 -0.45 -29.42 30.39
CA MET A 317 -0.71 -28.07 29.89
C MET A 317 -1.20 -27.06 30.96
N GLY A 318 -1.03 -27.37 32.24
CA GLY A 318 -1.49 -26.53 33.36
C GLY A 318 -0.72 -25.22 33.58
N GLY A 319 0.33 -24.95 32.79
CA GLY A 319 1.22 -23.79 33.00
C GLY A 319 1.05 -22.61 32.03
N MET A 320 0.24 -22.71 30.97
CA MET A 320 0.22 -21.72 29.88
C MET A 320 -0.79 -20.57 30.05
N GLY A 321 -1.45 -20.46 31.20
CA GLY A 321 -2.48 -19.43 31.45
C GLY A 321 -1.94 -18.01 31.69
N GLY A 322 -0.63 -17.77 31.60
CA GLY A 322 0.00 -16.52 32.05
C GLY A 322 0.54 -15.59 30.97
N MET A 323 0.55 -15.96 29.68
CA MET A 323 1.08 -15.10 28.62
C MET A 323 -0.05 -14.42 27.82
N PRO A 324 -0.10 -13.08 27.76
CA PRO A 324 -1.04 -12.38 26.89
C PRO A 324 -0.74 -12.68 25.41
N GLY A 325 -1.76 -13.03 24.63
CA GLY A 325 -1.66 -13.27 23.17
C GLY A 325 -1.61 -14.75 22.74
N VAL A 326 -1.47 -15.72 23.66
CA VAL A 326 -1.40 -17.15 23.28
C VAL A 326 -2.74 -17.73 22.79
N SER A 327 -3.89 -17.22 23.27
CA SER A 327 -5.19 -17.70 22.78
C SER A 327 -5.52 -17.22 21.37
N GLU A 328 -5.02 -16.05 20.97
CA GLU A 328 -5.14 -15.53 19.61
C GLU A 328 -4.28 -16.31 18.62
N ILE A 329 -3.05 -16.70 19.02
CA ILE A 329 -2.14 -17.52 18.21
C ILE A 329 -2.70 -18.93 17.99
N LEU A 330 -3.38 -19.51 18.99
CA LEU A 330 -4.00 -20.84 18.91
C LEU A 330 -5.33 -20.88 18.15
N SER A 331 -5.82 -19.72 17.70
CA SER A 331 -7.06 -19.62 16.90
C SER A 331 -6.77 -19.66 15.38
N ASP A 332 -5.51 -19.59 14.96
CA ASP A 332 -5.12 -19.62 13.55
C ASP A 332 -5.03 -21.08 13.04
N PRO A 333 -5.84 -21.47 12.03
CA PRO A 333 -5.85 -22.83 11.48
C PRO A 333 -4.49 -23.30 10.96
N GLU A 334 -3.65 -22.38 10.44
CA GLU A 334 -2.30 -22.73 9.95
C GLU A 334 -1.32 -22.97 11.11
N VAL A 335 -1.45 -22.21 12.20
CA VAL A 335 -0.64 -22.41 13.41
C VAL A 335 -1.03 -23.71 14.10
N LEU A 336 -2.32 -24.02 14.18
CA LEU A 336 -2.82 -25.29 14.69
C LEU A 336 -2.33 -26.48 13.85
N ALA A 337 -2.33 -26.36 12.52
CA ALA A 337 -1.78 -27.38 11.63
C ALA A 337 -0.26 -27.56 11.82
N ALA A 338 0.49 -26.48 12.03
CA ALA A 338 1.92 -26.55 12.29
C ALA A 338 2.25 -27.18 13.67
N MET A 339 1.37 -27.01 14.67
CA MET A 339 1.52 -27.62 15.99
C MET A 339 1.21 -29.13 16.03
N GLN A 340 0.68 -29.69 14.94
CA GLN A 340 0.53 -31.14 14.77
C GLN A 340 1.86 -31.82 14.40
N ASP A 341 2.87 -31.06 13.93
CA ASP A 341 4.22 -31.60 13.73
C ASP A 341 4.92 -31.77 15.10
N PRO A 342 5.31 -33.01 15.48
CA PRO A 342 5.93 -33.28 16.79
C PRO A 342 7.19 -32.47 17.07
N GLU A 343 7.93 -32.12 16.01
CA GLU A 343 9.18 -31.37 16.08
C GLU A 343 8.93 -29.89 16.40
N VAL A 344 7.87 -29.32 15.81
CA VAL A 344 7.43 -27.94 16.07
C VAL A 344 6.82 -27.83 17.46
N MET A 345 6.06 -28.82 17.90
CA MET A 345 5.46 -28.86 19.23
C MET A 345 6.51 -28.98 20.34
N ALA A 346 7.54 -29.81 20.14
CA ALA A 346 8.68 -29.91 21.06
C ALA A 346 9.47 -28.60 21.15
N ALA A 347 9.75 -27.94 20.02
CA ALA A 347 10.42 -26.64 20.00
C ALA A 347 9.58 -25.55 20.70
N PHE A 348 8.26 -25.55 20.49
CA PHE A 348 7.35 -24.62 21.14
C PHE A 348 7.29 -24.83 22.66
N GLN A 349 7.24 -26.08 23.13
CA GLN A 349 7.29 -26.38 24.57
C GLN A 349 8.62 -25.96 25.22
N ASP A 350 9.75 -26.20 24.56
CA ASP A 350 11.07 -25.80 25.08
C ASP A 350 11.20 -24.27 25.20
N VAL A 351 10.73 -23.53 24.19
CA VAL A 351 10.74 -22.06 24.21
C VAL A 351 9.71 -21.49 25.20
N ALA A 352 8.55 -22.13 25.35
CA ALA A 352 7.53 -21.72 26.32
C ALA A 352 8.01 -21.90 27.78
N GLN A 353 8.79 -22.95 28.05
CA GLN A 353 9.40 -23.17 29.36
C GLN A 353 10.63 -22.28 29.60
N ASN A 354 11.39 -21.98 28.54
CA ASN A 354 12.55 -21.08 28.61
C ASN A 354 12.70 -20.23 27.34
N PRO A 355 12.26 -18.96 27.35
CA PRO A 355 12.31 -18.08 26.19
C PRO A 355 13.70 -17.86 25.59
N ALA A 356 14.79 -18.05 26.38
CA ALA A 356 16.16 -17.93 25.89
C ALA A 356 16.55 -19.05 24.91
N ASN A 357 15.83 -20.17 24.89
CA ASN A 357 16.08 -21.29 23.98
C ASN A 357 15.64 -21.02 22.54
N MET A 358 14.96 -19.90 22.28
CA MET A 358 14.48 -19.52 20.95
C MET A 358 15.60 -19.49 19.90
N SER A 359 16.83 -19.14 20.30
CA SER A 359 17.98 -19.12 19.40
C SER A 359 18.39 -20.49 18.86
N LYS A 360 18.08 -21.57 19.59
CA LYS A 360 18.42 -22.95 19.20
C LYS A 360 17.65 -23.42 17.96
N TYR A 361 16.46 -22.88 17.75
CA TYR A 361 15.54 -23.30 16.68
C TYR A 361 15.52 -22.33 15.50
N GLN A 362 16.40 -21.32 15.48
CA GLN A 362 16.47 -20.32 14.40
C GLN A 362 16.75 -20.94 13.03
N ASN A 363 17.48 -22.05 13.00
CA ASN A 363 17.84 -22.75 11.77
C ASN A 363 16.98 -23.98 11.49
N ASN A 364 15.93 -24.24 12.30
CA ASN A 364 15.00 -25.31 12.00
C ASN A 364 13.98 -24.81 10.97
N PRO A 365 13.99 -25.32 9.72
CA PRO A 365 13.17 -24.79 8.64
C PRO A 365 11.66 -24.92 8.90
N LYS A 366 11.23 -25.88 9.72
CA LYS A 366 9.83 -26.06 10.10
C LYS A 366 9.40 -25.07 11.19
N ALA A 367 10.20 -24.90 12.24
CA ALA A 367 9.90 -23.95 13.32
C ALA A 367 10.01 -22.48 12.87
N TYR A 368 10.92 -22.20 11.93
CA TYR A 368 11.13 -20.87 11.37
C TYR A 368 9.92 -20.39 10.53
N LYS A 369 9.29 -21.29 9.78
CA LYS A 369 8.12 -20.99 8.95
C LYS A 369 6.93 -20.53 9.82
N THR A 370 6.69 -21.20 10.95
CA THR A 370 5.67 -20.80 11.94
C THR A 370 6.00 -19.47 12.61
N ARG A 371 7.29 -19.21 12.93
CA ARG A 371 7.74 -17.94 13.51
C ARG A 371 7.53 -16.73 12.57
N PHE A 372 7.75 -16.90 11.27
CA PHE A 372 7.51 -15.83 10.28
C PHE A 372 6.02 -15.52 10.14
N GLN A 373 5.16 -16.54 10.16
CA GLN A 373 3.72 -16.35 10.08
C GLN A 373 3.13 -15.65 11.31
N ILE A 374 3.64 -15.96 12.50
CA ILE A 374 3.21 -15.30 13.75
C ILE A 374 3.67 -13.84 13.78
N ARG A 375 4.94 -13.55 13.41
CA ARG A 375 5.50 -12.19 13.47
C ARG A 375 5.00 -11.23 12.38
N MET A 376 4.41 -11.73 11.30
CA MET A 376 3.76 -10.87 10.30
C MET A 376 2.32 -10.46 10.67
N LYS A 377 1.73 -11.06 11.71
CA LYS A 377 0.32 -10.83 12.09
C LYS A 377 0.15 -10.19 13.48
N SER A 378 1.20 -10.14 14.30
CA SER A 378 1.31 -9.37 15.56
C SER A 378 1.93 -8.00 15.31
#